data_AF-A0A181ZC38-F1
#
_entry.id   AF-A0A181ZC38-F1
#
_cell.length_a   1.000
_cell.length_b   1.000
_cell.length_c   1.000
_cell.angle_alpha   90.00
_cell.angle_beta   90.00
_cell.angle_gamma   90.00
#
_symmetry.space_group_name_H-M   'P 1'
#
loop_
_entity.id
_entity.type
_entity.pdbx_description
1 polymer ?
#
loop_
_entity_poly.entity_id
_entity_poly.type
_entity_poly.pdbx_seq_one_letter_code
_entity_poly.pdbx_strand_id
1 'polypeptide(L)'
;MSAGASEPFDDDARAAILHHMNGDHAGDNLVIVRANGAATAVAATMTEIDAIAGVWIAQLDDGDVEQVIVPWTTPLTDRRSARVQIVEVHTAAQAQLSEPS
;
A
#
# COMPACT_ATOMS: atom_id res chain seq x y z
N MET A 1 14.11 10.36 -22.57
CA MET A 1 12.77 9.81 -22.90
C MET A 1 12.66 8.48 -22.17
N SER A 2 12.09 8.49 -20.97
CA SER A 2 11.89 7.26 -20.21
C SER A 2 10.67 6.55 -20.78
N ALA A 3 10.87 5.31 -21.21
CA ALA A 3 9.86 4.46 -21.81
C ALA A 3 8.67 4.30 -20.87
N GLY A 4 7.47 4.61 -21.35
CA GLY A 4 6.23 4.39 -20.60
C GLY A 4 6.08 2.89 -20.34
N ALA A 5 6.17 2.51 -19.06
CA ALA A 5 5.58 1.26 -18.62
C ALA A 5 4.08 1.38 -18.91
N SER A 6 3.53 0.47 -19.71
CA SER A 6 2.08 0.35 -19.86
C SER A 6 1.50 0.27 -18.46
N GLU A 7 0.67 1.24 -18.10
CA GLU A 7 0.07 1.25 -16.78
C GLU A 7 -0.74 -0.04 -16.62
N PRO A 8 -0.58 -0.74 -15.49
CA PRO A 8 -1.22 -2.05 -15.28
C PRO A 8 -2.75 -1.96 -15.30
N PHE A 9 -3.29 -0.76 -15.16
CA PHE A 9 -4.69 -0.42 -15.28
C PHE A 9 -4.80 1.09 -15.58
N ASP A 10 -5.93 1.50 -16.12
CA ASP A 10 -6.21 2.92 -16.43
C ASP A 10 -6.38 3.78 -15.17
N ASP A 11 -6.41 5.10 -15.37
CA ASP A 11 -6.56 6.09 -14.30
C ASP A 11 -7.85 5.91 -13.48
N ASP A 12 -8.96 5.53 -14.13
CA ASP A 12 -10.23 5.29 -13.45
C ASP A 12 -10.14 4.09 -12.50
N ALA A 13 -9.50 3.01 -12.95
CA ALA A 13 -9.24 1.84 -12.13
C ALA A 13 -8.29 2.16 -10.97
N ARG A 14 -7.23 2.95 -11.20
CA ARG A 14 -6.32 3.42 -10.15
C ARG A 14 -7.06 4.25 -9.10
N ALA A 15 -7.82 5.24 -9.54
CA ALA A 15 -8.62 6.10 -8.67
C ALA A 15 -9.63 5.28 -7.85
N ALA A 16 -10.29 4.29 -8.46
CA ALA A 16 -11.20 3.41 -7.75
C ALA A 16 -10.50 2.54 -6.69
N ILE A 17 -9.29 2.04 -6.97
CA ILE A 17 -8.49 1.29 -6.00
C ILE A 17 -8.11 2.19 -4.83
N LEU A 18 -7.55 3.37 -5.10
CA LEU A 18 -7.14 4.32 -4.05
C LEU A 18 -8.34 4.73 -3.17
N HIS A 19 -9.48 5.03 -3.80
CA HIS A 19 -10.71 5.36 -3.06
C HIS A 19 -11.15 4.22 -2.15
N HIS A 20 -11.19 3.00 -2.67
CA HIS A 20 -11.60 1.83 -1.88
C HIS A 20 -10.62 1.53 -0.74
N MET A 21 -9.31 1.58 -1.00
CA MET A 21 -8.29 1.35 0.02
C MET A 21 -8.36 2.38 1.15
N ASN A 22 -8.58 3.65 0.81
CA ASN A 22 -8.63 4.73 1.80
C ASN A 22 -9.98 4.86 2.50
N GLY A 23 -11.06 4.31 1.93
CA GLY A 23 -12.40 4.30 2.53
C GLY A 23 -12.64 3.05 3.38
N ASP A 24 -12.74 1.90 2.71
CA ASP A 24 -13.18 0.66 3.34
C ASP A 24 -12.05 -0.06 4.09
N HIS A 25 -10.80 0.25 3.74
CA HIS A 25 -9.60 -0.47 4.21
C HIS A 25 -8.57 0.44 4.89
N ALA A 26 -8.99 1.57 5.47
CA ALA A 26 -8.09 2.48 6.19
C ALA A 26 -7.33 1.77 7.34
N GLY A 27 -7.97 0.79 8.00
CA GLY A 27 -7.32 -0.05 9.01
C GLY A 27 -6.22 -0.96 8.43
N ASP A 28 -6.44 -1.52 7.24
CA ASP A 28 -5.46 -2.38 6.57
C ASP A 28 -4.25 -1.56 6.11
N ASN A 29 -4.46 -0.33 5.62
CA ASN A 29 -3.37 0.60 5.33
C ASN A 29 -2.48 0.83 6.56
N LEU A 30 -3.09 1.00 7.74
CA LEU A 30 -2.36 1.22 8.98
C LEU A 30 -1.50 -0.01 9.36
N VAL A 31 -2.06 -1.21 9.21
CA VAL A 31 -1.33 -2.47 9.43
C VAL A 31 -0.14 -2.58 8.49
N ILE A 32 -0.33 -2.29 7.19
CA ILE A 32 0.72 -2.34 6.18
C ILE A 32 1.87 -1.40 6.54
N VAL A 33 1.61 -0.11 6.78
CA VAL A 33 2.69 0.86 7.02
C VAL A 33 3.45 0.58 8.31
N ARG A 34 2.77 0.09 9.37
CA ARG A 34 3.41 -0.26 10.65
C ARG A 34 4.41 -1.40 10.51
N ALA A 35 4.10 -2.41 9.70
CA ALA A 35 5.02 -3.52 9.44
C ALA A 35 6.19 -3.13 8.52
N ASN A 36 6.05 -2.04 7.73
CA ASN A 36 6.99 -1.67 6.68
C ASN A 36 7.79 -0.39 6.98
N GLY A 37 8.01 -0.07 8.26
CA GLY A 37 8.94 0.98 8.70
C GLY A 37 8.31 2.08 9.56
N ALA A 38 7.02 2.34 9.42
CA ALA A 38 6.30 3.37 10.18
C ALA A 38 5.61 2.78 11.42
N ALA A 39 6.39 2.12 12.29
CA ALA A 39 5.86 1.30 13.40
C ALA A 39 4.93 2.07 14.36
N THR A 40 5.14 3.37 14.54
CA THR A 40 4.32 4.24 15.40
C THR A 40 3.18 4.95 14.67
N ALA A 41 2.94 4.63 13.39
CA ALA A 41 1.87 5.25 12.62
C ALA A 41 0.52 5.14 13.34
N VAL A 42 -0.29 6.18 13.30
CA VAL A 42 -1.67 6.24 13.85
C VAL A 42 -2.72 6.35 12.75
N ALA A 43 -2.33 6.80 11.56
CA ALA A 43 -3.16 6.81 10.36
C ALA A 43 -2.28 6.58 9.12
N ALA A 44 -2.89 6.10 8.04
CA ALA A 44 -2.20 5.86 6.77
C ALA A 44 -3.14 6.08 5.59
N THR A 45 -2.65 6.76 4.56
CA THR A 45 -3.36 6.99 3.30
C THR A 45 -2.52 6.45 2.16
N MET A 46 -3.07 5.54 1.35
CA MET A 46 -2.44 5.13 0.10
C MET A 46 -2.57 6.26 -0.91
N THR A 47 -1.45 6.76 -1.42
CA THR A 47 -1.44 7.89 -2.35
C THR A 47 -1.16 7.45 -3.78
N GLU A 48 -0.35 6.42 -3.97
CA GLU A 48 -0.04 5.88 -5.29
C GLU A 48 -0.04 4.35 -5.30
N ILE A 49 -0.37 3.81 -6.45
CA ILE A 49 -0.22 2.39 -6.78
C ILE A 49 0.24 2.30 -8.22
N ASP A 50 1.30 1.53 -8.47
CA ASP A 50 1.77 1.26 -9.82
C ASP A 50 2.14 -0.22 -10.02
N ALA A 51 2.76 -0.54 -11.15
CA ALA A 51 3.13 -1.90 -11.52
C ALA A 51 4.11 -2.57 -10.54
N ILE A 52 4.86 -1.82 -9.74
CA ILE A 52 5.96 -2.36 -8.92
C ILE A 52 5.80 -2.11 -7.43
N ALA A 53 5.05 -1.09 -7.01
CA ALA A 53 4.86 -0.77 -5.61
C ALA A 53 3.52 -0.08 -5.29
N GLY A 54 3.18 -0.11 -4.01
CA GLY A 54 2.23 0.81 -3.40
C GLY A 54 2.98 1.89 -2.62
N VAL A 55 2.40 3.09 -2.56
CA VAL A 55 2.95 4.21 -1.79
C VAL A 55 1.89 4.71 -0.83
N TRP A 56 2.30 4.86 0.42
CA TRP A 56 1.49 5.42 1.50
C TRP A 56 2.16 6.63 2.11
N ILE A 57 1.33 7.50 2.65
CA ILE A 57 1.70 8.53 3.61
C ILE A 57 1.17 8.08 4.98
N ALA A 58 2.09 7.86 5.91
CA ALA A 58 1.81 7.46 7.29
C ALA A 58 1.92 8.69 8.20
N GLN A 59 0.91 8.92 9.03
CA GLN A 59 0.97 9.90 10.12
C GLN A 59 1.42 9.19 11.39
N LEU A 60 2.48 9.67 12.02
CA LEU A 60 3.05 9.12 13.25
C LEU A 60 2.37 9.69 14.50
N ASP A 61 2.59 9.05 15.65
CA ASP A 61 2.01 9.44 16.94
C ASP A 61 2.59 10.73 17.53
N ASP A 62 3.79 11.13 17.10
CA ASP A 62 4.42 12.42 17.41
C ASP A 62 3.94 13.57 16.50
N GLY A 63 3.14 13.26 15.49
CA GLY A 63 2.61 14.21 14.51
C GLY A 63 3.44 14.34 13.23
N ASP A 64 4.59 13.66 13.13
CA ASP A 64 5.36 13.62 11.89
C ASP A 64 4.68 12.76 10.81
N VAL A 65 5.19 12.88 9.59
CA VAL A 65 4.66 12.20 8.42
C VAL A 65 5.79 11.50 7.67
N GLU A 66 5.60 10.23 7.38
CA GLU A 66 6.56 9.41 6.62
C GLU A 66 5.95 8.85 5.34
N GLN A 67 6.76 8.77 4.29
CA GLN A 67 6.40 8.04 3.08
C GLN A 67 6.85 6.58 3.22
N VAL A 68 5.91 5.65 3.03
CA VAL A 68 6.18 4.21 3.04
C VAL A 68 5.95 3.66 1.64
N ILE A 69 6.97 3.02 1.08
CA ILE A 69 6.91 2.38 -0.24
C ILE A 69 7.04 0.89 -0.04
N VAL A 70 6.03 0.13 -0.45
CA VAL A 70 6.02 -1.33 -0.34
C VAL A 70 6.06 -1.95 -1.74
N PRO A 71 7.18 -2.60 -2.12
CA PRO A 71 7.27 -3.33 -3.37
C PRO A 71 6.32 -4.53 -3.41
N TRP A 72 5.72 -4.79 -4.56
CA TRP A 72 4.97 -6.02 -4.81
C TRP A 72 5.94 -7.20 -4.98
N THR A 73 5.51 -8.40 -4.58
CA THR A 73 6.30 -9.62 -4.79
C THR A 73 6.31 -10.00 -6.28
N THR A 74 5.23 -9.67 -6.98
CA THR A 74 5.08 -9.82 -8.43
C THR A 74 4.50 -8.55 -9.02
N PRO A 75 4.99 -8.06 -10.19
CA PRO A 75 4.46 -6.86 -10.80
C PRO A 75 2.96 -6.95 -11.08
N LEU A 76 2.25 -5.83 -10.92
CA LEU A 76 0.84 -5.75 -11.28
C LEU A 76 0.70 -5.75 -12.80
N THR A 77 -0.32 -6.44 -13.28
CA THR A 77 -0.68 -6.51 -14.71
C THR A 77 -2.13 -6.11 -14.97
N ASP A 78 -2.96 -6.11 -13.93
CA ASP A 78 -4.37 -5.75 -13.95
C ASP A 78 -4.92 -5.51 -12.53
N ARG A 79 -6.19 -5.10 -12.42
CA ARG A 79 -6.87 -4.90 -11.13
C ARG A 79 -6.94 -6.16 -10.27
N ARG A 80 -6.99 -7.36 -10.89
CA ARG A 80 -7.04 -8.62 -10.15
C ARG A 80 -5.70 -8.88 -9.46
N SER A 81 -4.60 -8.69 -10.17
CA SER A 81 -3.25 -8.79 -9.62
C SER A 81 -3.03 -7.76 -8.51
N ALA A 82 -3.55 -6.53 -8.65
CA ALA A 82 -3.51 -5.51 -7.60
C ALA A 82 -4.16 -6.00 -6.30
N ARG A 83 -5.38 -6.55 -6.40
CA ARG A 83 -6.08 -7.12 -5.24
C ARG A 83 -5.27 -8.24 -4.59
N VAL A 84 -4.70 -9.14 -5.39
CA VAL A 84 -3.89 -10.26 -4.86
C VAL A 84 -2.67 -9.73 -4.11
N GLN A 85 -1.89 -8.83 -4.72
CA GLN A 85 -0.68 -8.29 -4.12
C GLN A 85 -0.96 -7.45 -2.85
N ILE A 86 -2.02 -6.65 -2.84
CA ILE A 86 -2.44 -5.89 -1.64
C ILE A 86 -2.77 -6.84 -0.48
N VAL A 87 -3.55 -7.91 -0.76
CA VAL A 87 -3.89 -8.91 0.26
C VAL A 87 -2.65 -9.65 0.76
N GLU A 88 -1.71 -10.00 -0.13
CA GLU A 88 -0.45 -10.64 0.25
C GLU A 88 0.39 -9.76 1.17
N VAL A 89 0.57 -8.48 0.82
CA VAL A 89 1.29 -7.50 1.65
C VAL A 89 0.62 -7.31 3.01
N HIS A 90 -0.70 -7.17 3.04
CA HIS A 90 -1.44 -7.06 4.30
C HIS A 90 -1.31 -8.31 5.17
N THR A 91 -1.43 -9.50 4.57
CA THR A 91 -1.30 -10.78 5.30
C THR A 91 0.10 -10.94 5.88
N ALA A 92 1.15 -10.58 5.12
CA ALA A 92 2.52 -10.60 5.60
C ALA A 92 2.73 -9.60 6.76
N ALA A 93 2.17 -8.39 6.65
CA ALA A 93 2.22 -7.38 7.70
C ALA A 93 1.53 -7.85 8.99
N GLN A 94 0.34 -8.46 8.88
CA GLN A 94 -0.36 -9.04 10.03
C GLN A 94 0.46 -10.14 10.70
N ALA A 95 1.10 -11.02 9.91
CA ALA A 95 1.93 -12.08 10.45
C ALA A 95 3.11 -11.50 11.24
N GLN A 96 3.84 -10.54 10.65
CA GLN A 96 4.98 -9.88 11.27
C GLN A 96 4.61 -9.18 12.59
N LEU A 97 3.47 -8.49 12.66
CA LEU A 97 3.03 -7.80 13.87
C LEU A 97 2.47 -8.74 14.94
N SER A 98 2.17 -9.99 14.60
CA SER A 98 1.67 -11.00 15.54
C SER A 98 2.77 -11.86 16.14
N GLU A 99 4.00 -11.79 15.60
CA GLU A 99 5.15 -12.48 16.16
C GLU A 99 5.61 -11.78 17.45
N PRO A 100 5.72 -12.49 18.58
CA PRO A 100 6.25 -11.91 19.81
C PRO A 100 7.72 -11.52 19.60
N SER A 101 8.06 -10.26 19.91
CA SER A 101 9.43 -9.73 19.85
C SER A 101 10.39 -10.41 20.84
#